data_AF-A0A511QEA8-F1
#
_entry.id   AF-A0A511QEA8-F1
#
_cell.length_a   1.000
_cell.length_b   1.000
_cell.length_c   1.000
_cell.angle_alpha   90.00
_cell.angle_beta   90.00
_cell.angle_gamma   90.00
#
_symmetry.space_group_name_H-M   'P 1'
#
loop_
_entity.id
_entity.type
_entity.pdbx_description
1 polymer ?
#
loop_
_entity_poly.entity_id
_entity_poly.type
_entity_poly.pdbx_seq_one_letter_code
_entity_poly.pdbx_strand_id
1 'polypeptide(L)'
;MSKNPKFAIRVTEKRNGWSAEITRQVTSRKTVVSKRETGFESEEKAQAWAEKELAGFIENQVVRNERKAVQRQEREAEQLAAKLRKQVERKAREAEADDE
;
A
#
# COMPACT_ATOMS: atom_id res chain seq x y z
N MET A 1 -11.35 7.71 -16.32
CA MET A 1 -11.16 7.17 -14.95
C MET A 1 -9.93 6.29 -14.90
N SER A 2 -8.93 6.63 -14.08
CA SER A 2 -7.76 5.79 -13.86
C SER A 2 -8.18 4.48 -13.17
N LYS A 3 -7.85 3.33 -13.75
CA LYS A 3 -8.19 2.01 -13.19
C LYS A 3 -7.23 1.67 -12.03
N ASN A 4 -7.40 2.31 -10.87
CA ASN A 4 -6.72 1.87 -9.65
C ASN A 4 -7.65 0.95 -8.85
N PRO A 5 -7.25 -0.31 -8.55
CA PRO A 5 -8.11 -1.22 -7.80
C PRO A 5 -8.36 -0.81 -6.35
N LYS A 6 -7.48 0.02 -5.75
CA LYS A 6 -7.58 0.40 -4.33
C LYS A 6 -8.34 1.68 -4.09
N PHE A 7 -8.46 2.56 -5.08
CA PHE A 7 -9.03 3.89 -4.89
C PHE A 7 -10.09 4.17 -5.94
N ALA A 8 -11.18 4.81 -5.51
CA ALA A 8 -12.25 5.24 -6.40
C ALA A 8 -12.73 6.64 -6.01
N ILE A 9 -13.16 7.40 -7.02
CA ILE A 9 -13.78 8.71 -6.83
C ILE A 9 -15.29 8.53 -6.79
N ARG A 10 -15.93 9.20 -5.83
CA ARG A 10 -17.39 9.30 -5.76
C ARG A 10 -17.75 10.78 -5.72
N VAL A 11 -18.45 11.24 -6.75
CA VAL A 11 -19.04 12.58 -6.79
C VAL A 11 -20.53 12.45 -6.51
N THR A 12 -21.06 13.35 -5.67
CA THR A 12 -22.49 13.37 -5.32
C THR A 12 -22.98 14.81 -5.27
N GLU A 13 -24.14 15.05 -5.89
CA GLU A 13 -24.86 16.30 -5.74
C GLU A 13 -25.43 16.43 -4.32
N LYS A 14 -25.40 17.64 -3.78
CA LYS A 14 -25.90 18.02 -2.45
C LYS A 14 -26.77 19.28 -2.60
N ARG A 15 -27.50 19.61 -1.53
CA ARG A 15 -28.46 20.72 -1.50
C ARG A 15 -27.90 22.06 -2.02
N ASN A 16 -26.61 22.34 -1.77
CA ASN A 16 -25.97 23.61 -2.10
C ASN A 16 -24.68 23.41 -2.94
N GLY A 17 -24.67 22.42 -3.84
CA GLY A 17 -23.54 22.15 -4.73
C GLY A 17 -23.08 20.71 -4.69
N TRP A 18 -21.84 20.47 -5.08
CA TRP A 18 -21.29 19.13 -5.29
C TRP A 18 -20.30 18.73 -4.20
N SER A 19 -20.21 17.44 -3.93
CA SER A 19 -19.23 16.84 -3.05
C SER A 19 -18.44 15.77 -3.79
N ALA A 20 -17.13 15.76 -3.58
CA ALA A 20 -16.23 14.73 -4.05
C ALA A 20 -15.62 13.97 -2.87
N GLU A 21 -15.58 12.64 -3.00
CA GLU A 21 -14.99 11.73 -2.04
C GLU A 21 -13.98 10.82 -2.74
N ILE A 22 -12.78 10.71 -2.18
CA ILE A 22 -11.82 9.66 -2.52
C ILE A 22 -12.01 8.52 -1.54
N THR A 23 -12.42 7.36 -2.06
CA THR A 23 -12.60 6.15 -1.27
C THR A 23 -11.43 5.20 -1.47
N ARG A 24 -11.09 4.45 -0.43
CA ARG A 24 -10.05 3.42 -0.44
C ARG A 24 -10.60 2.09 0.00
N GLN A 25 -10.37 1.05 -0.81
CA GLN A 25 -10.60 -0.33 -0.42
C GLN A 25 -9.50 -0.77 0.56
N VAL A 26 -9.86 -0.97 1.83
CA VAL A 26 -8.93 -1.38 2.90
C VAL A 26 -8.83 -2.90 2.95
N THR A 27 -9.97 -3.58 2.77
CA THR A 27 -10.07 -5.04 2.62
C THR A 27 -11.11 -5.35 1.54
N SER A 28 -11.22 -6.61 1.10
CA SER A 28 -12.24 -7.02 0.12
C SER A 28 -13.66 -6.64 0.52
N ARG A 29 -13.95 -6.53 1.82
CA ARG A 29 -15.28 -6.24 2.39
C ARG A 29 -15.44 -4.82 2.93
N LYS A 30 -14.38 -3.99 2.95
CA LYS A 30 -14.40 -2.68 3.61
C LYS A 30 -13.77 -1.60 2.75
N THR A 31 -14.58 -0.57 2.46
CA THR A 31 -14.18 0.66 1.79
C THR A 31 -14.39 1.84 2.73
N VAL A 32 -13.43 2.76 2.79
CA VAL A 32 -13.47 3.95 3.65
C VAL A 32 -13.21 5.21 2.85
N VAL A 33 -13.79 6.33 3.27
CA VAL A 33 -13.48 7.65 2.69
C VAL A 33 -12.12 8.09 3.23
N SER A 34 -11.17 8.34 2.34
CA SER A 34 -9.82 8.81 2.67
C SER A 34 -9.71 10.32 2.64
N LYS A 35 -10.43 10.98 1.73
CA LYS A 35 -10.53 12.45 1.67
C LYS A 35 -11.89 12.83 1.09
N ARG A 36 -12.47 13.94 1.58
CA ARG A 36 -13.72 14.50 1.10
C ARG A 36 -13.59 16.01 1.01
N GLU A 37 -14.17 16.58 -0.02
CA GLU A 37 -14.39 18.02 -0.16
C GLU A 37 -15.83 18.28 -0.62
N THR A 38 -16.38 19.42 -0.22
CA THR A 38 -17.79 19.78 -0.42
C THR A 38 -17.93 21.23 -0.83
N GLY A 39 -19.04 21.57 -1.49
CA GLY A 39 -19.34 22.96 -1.86
C GLY A 39 -18.79 23.35 -3.23
N PHE A 40 -18.50 22.37 -4.09
CA PHE A 40 -18.15 22.65 -5.47
C PHE A 40 -19.37 23.18 -6.24
N GLU A 41 -19.13 24.14 -7.13
CA GLU A 41 -20.20 24.72 -7.97
C GLU A 41 -20.71 23.76 -9.05
N SER A 42 -19.86 22.85 -9.54
CA SER A 42 -20.21 21.87 -10.56
C SER A 42 -19.60 20.50 -10.29
N GLU A 43 -20.20 19.47 -10.89
CA GLU A 43 -19.69 18.10 -10.88
C GLU A 43 -18.26 18.03 -11.42
N GLU A 44 -17.97 18.76 -12.50
CA GLU A 44 -16.67 18.79 -13.16
C GLU A 44 -15.57 19.33 -12.23
N LYS A 45 -15.85 20.41 -11.47
CA LYS A 45 -14.91 20.96 -10.49
C LYS A 45 -14.64 19.95 -9.37
N ALA A 46 -15.69 19.27 -8.89
CA ALA A 46 -15.57 18.24 -7.88
C ALA A 46 -14.74 17.05 -8.38
N GLN A 47 -14.99 16.60 -9.61
CA GLN A 47 -14.27 15.50 -10.26
C GLN A 47 -12.81 15.86 -10.49
N ALA A 48 -12.52 17.03 -11.06
CA ALA A 48 -11.14 17.48 -11.32
C ALA A 48 -10.31 17.60 -10.03
N TRP A 49 -10.92 18.11 -8.95
CA TRP A 49 -10.29 18.13 -7.63
C TRP A 49 -9.98 16.70 -7.15
N ALA A 50 -10.94 15.78 -7.25
CA ALA A 50 -10.76 14.40 -6.81
C ALA A 50 -9.68 13.66 -7.61
N GLU A 51 -9.60 13.88 -8.92
CA GLU A 51 -8.58 13.28 -9.79
C GLU A 51 -7.17 13.79 -9.46
N LYS A 52 -7.03 15.11 -9.25
CA LYS A 52 -5.76 15.71 -8.83
C LYS A 52 -5.28 15.12 -7.51
N GLU A 53 -6.16 15.06 -6.51
CA GLU A 53 -5.83 14.51 -5.20
C GLU A 53 -5.54 13.00 -5.27
N LEU A 54 -6.32 12.26 -6.07
CA LEU A 54 -6.13 10.82 -6.27
C LEU A 54 -4.73 10.50 -6.79
N ALA A 55 -4.17 11.29 -7.72
CA ALA A 55 -2.82 11.10 -8.21
C ALA A 55 -1.78 11.08 -7.06
N GLY A 56 -1.91 12.00 -6.10
CA GLY A 56 -1.06 12.04 -4.92
C GLY A 56 -1.26 10.83 -3.99
N PHE A 57 -2.48 10.31 -3.85
CA PHE A 57 -2.72 9.06 -3.10
C PHE A 57 -2.04 7.85 -3.75
N ILE A 58 -2.03 7.77 -5.07
CA ILE A 58 -1.42 6.67 -5.83
C ILE A 58 0.10 6.72 -5.69
N GLU A 59 0.71 7.88 -5.92
CA GLU A 59 2.16 8.09 -5.79
C GLU A 59 2.64 7.73 -4.37
N ASN A 60 1.96 8.25 -3.34
CA ASN A 60 2.25 7.91 -1.95
C ASN A 60 2.10 6.41 -1.66
N GLN A 61 1.18 5.72 -2.35
CA GLN A 61 1.04 4.27 -2.23
C GLN A 61 2.19 3.52 -2.90
N VAL A 62 2.72 3.98 -4.03
CA VAL A 62 3.87 3.37 -4.71
C VAL A 62 5.11 3.47 -3.82
N VAL A 63 5.47 4.67 -3.39
CA VAL A 63 6.65 4.93 -2.54
C VAL A 63 6.61 4.09 -1.26
N ARG A 64 5.44 4.00 -0.61
CA ARG A 64 5.29 3.15 0.59
C ARG A 64 5.46 1.66 0.29
N ASN A 65 5.00 1.17 -0.87
CA ASN A 65 5.14 -0.25 -1.21
C ASN A 65 6.59 -0.60 -1.53
N GLU A 66 7.31 0.28 -2.24
CA GLU A 66 8.72 0.14 -2.54
C GLU A 66 9.55 0.07 -1.25
N ARG A 67 9.36 1.04 -0.34
CA ARG A 67 10.03 1.03 0.97
C ARG A 67 9.78 -0.27 1.74
N LYS A 68 8.54 -0.77 1.73
CA LYS A 68 8.20 -2.05 2.37
C LYS A 68 8.77 -3.26 1.65
N ALA A 69 8.99 -3.19 0.33
CA ALA A 69 9.61 -4.26 -0.43
C ALA A 69 11.09 -4.40 -0.06
N VAL A 70 11.82 -3.28 0.01
CA VAL A 70 13.22 -3.26 0.46
C VAL A 70 13.34 -3.85 1.87
N GLN A 71 12.51 -3.40 2.82
CA GLN A 71 12.49 -3.95 4.19
C GLN A 71 12.12 -5.43 4.27
N ARG A 72 11.41 -5.98 3.28
CA ARG A 72 11.16 -7.43 3.22
C ARG A 72 12.41 -8.16 2.74
N GLN A 73 13.05 -7.68 1.67
CA GLN A 73 14.28 -8.27 1.13
C GLN A 73 15.40 -8.29 2.17
N GLU A 74 15.60 -7.21 2.92
CA GLU A 74 16.59 -7.15 4.00
C GLU A 74 16.33 -8.20 5.09
N ARG A 75 15.07 -8.30 5.56
CA ARG A 75 14.68 -9.30 6.56
C ARG A 75 14.81 -10.73 6.04
N GLU A 76 14.46 -10.97 4.77
CA GLU A 76 14.61 -12.27 4.13
C GLU A 76 16.09 -12.65 4.02
N ALA A 77 16.96 -11.71 3.63
CA ALA A 77 18.41 -11.93 3.55
C ALA A 77 19.02 -12.23 4.93
N GLU A 78 18.63 -11.49 5.96
CA GLU A 78 19.07 -11.74 7.34
C GLU A 78 18.64 -13.13 7.83
N GLN A 79 17.38 -13.50 7.59
CA GLN A 79 16.87 -14.83 7.93
C GLN A 79 17.60 -15.95 7.19
N LEU A 80 17.91 -15.76 5.91
CA LEU A 80 18.68 -16.73 5.13
C LEU A 80 20.12 -16.86 5.66
N ALA A 81 20.77 -15.74 5.97
CA ALA A 81 22.11 -15.75 6.57
C ALA A 81 22.13 -16.46 7.94
N ALA A 82 21.13 -16.19 8.80
CA ALA A 82 21.00 -16.87 10.09
C ALA A 82 20.78 -18.39 9.93
N LYS A 83 19.93 -18.79 8.97
CA LYS A 83 19.71 -20.21 8.65
C LYS A 83 20.99 -20.89 8.14
N LEU A 84 21.74 -20.24 7.25
CA LEU A 84 22.99 -20.77 6.74
C LEU A 84 24.03 -20.93 7.84
N ARG A 85 24.20 -19.92 8.72
CA ARG A 85 25.10 -20.02 9.88
C ARG A 85 24.75 -21.19 10.78
N LYS A 86 23.47 -21.35 11.11
CA LYS A 86 22.98 -22.48 11.92
C LYS A 86 23.21 -23.83 11.24
N GLN A 87 23.08 -23.90 9.91
CA GLN A 87 23.38 -25.12 9.15
C GLN A 87 24.87 -25.45 9.16
N VAL A 88 25.74 -24.44 9.00
CA VAL A 88 27.19 -24.62 9.05
C VAL A 88 27.62 -25.10 10.44
N GLU A 89 27.12 -24.47 11.51
CA GLU A 89 27.38 -24.88 12.89
C GLU A 89 26.91 -26.32 13.16
N ARG A 90 25.70 -26.66 12.70
CA ARG A 90 25.18 -28.02 12.85
C ARG A 90 26.05 -29.04 12.11
N LYS A 91 26.44 -28.75 10.87
CA LYS A 91 27.32 -29.64 10.09
C LYS A 91 28.70 -29.79 10.73
N ALA A 92 29.25 -28.72 11.28
CA ALA A 92 30.53 -28.78 12.00
C ALA A 92 30.42 -29.69 13.23
N ARG A 93 29.34 -29.55 14.02
CA ARG A 93 29.08 -30.43 15.17
C ARG A 93 28.84 -31.90 14.78
N GLU A 94 28.14 -32.13 13.67
CA GLU A 94 27.95 -33.48 13.13
C GLU A 94 29.28 -34.09 12.70
N ALA A 95 30.15 -33.33 12.01
CA ALA A 95 31.48 -33.81 11.62
C ALA A 95 32.40 -34.08 12.82
N GLU A 96 32.41 -33.23 13.85
CA GLU A 96 33.17 -33.47 15.08
C GLU A 96 32.69 -34.71 15.84
N ALA A 97 31.40 -35.05 15.76
CA ALA A 97 30.84 -36.25 16.39
C ALA A 97 31.10 -37.55 15.62
N ASP A 98 31.40 -37.48 14.32
CA ASP A 98 31.75 -38.64 13.48
C ASP A 98 33.24 -39.01 13.57
N ASP A 99 34.11 -38.11 14.08
CA ASP A 99 35.56 -38.31 14.26
C ASP A 99 35.94 -38.87 15.67
N GLU A 100 34.99 -39.02 16.62
CA GLU A 100 35.16 -39.64 17.96
C GLU A 100 34.67 -41.10 18.01
#